data_AF-A0A389MD45-F1
#
_entry.id   AF-A0A389MD45-F1
#
_cell.length_a   1.000
_cell.length_b   1.000
_cell.length_c   1.000
_cell.angle_alpha   90.00
_cell.angle_beta   90.00
_cell.angle_gamma   90.00
#
_symmetry.space_group_name_H-M   'P 1'
#
loop_
_entity.id
_entity.type
_entity.pdbx_description
1 polymer ?
#
loop_
_entity_poly.entity_id
_entity_poly.type
_entity_poly.pdbx_seq_one_letter_code
_entity_poly.pdbx_strand_id
1 'polypeptide(L)'
;MASQNAPGIATLKAHGYHLPVSPLISWTALVALILAPFGGFTVCIAAITAAICMGEEVHPDPKKRYMAAVAAGGFYLLAGLFGGSMGMLFTALPTPLIHTIAGLALLGTISGSLHRALNEERQRDAAIVTFLITASGLSLLGVGSAFWGLVGGAITHFILRYSRQKAA
;
A
#
# COMPACT_ATOMS: atom_id res chain seq x y z
N MET A 1 10.42 5.16 -3.65
CA MET A 1 9.14 5.65 -4.21
C MET A 1 8.38 4.60 -5.03
N ALA A 2 9.03 3.87 -5.95
CA ALA A 2 8.34 2.88 -6.80
C ALA A 2 7.54 1.82 -6.01
N SER A 3 8.12 1.29 -4.93
CA SER A 3 7.46 0.31 -4.05
C SER A 3 6.20 0.81 -3.35
N GLN A 4 6.06 2.13 -3.16
CA GLN A 4 4.89 2.74 -2.50
C GLN A 4 3.82 3.15 -3.52
N ASN A 5 4.25 3.69 -4.67
CA ASN A 5 3.33 4.12 -5.72
C ASN A 5 2.65 2.95 -6.44
N ALA A 6 3.34 1.81 -6.61
CA ALA A 6 2.76 0.64 -7.28
C ALA A 6 1.52 0.08 -6.54
N PRO A 7 1.56 -0.18 -5.22
CA PRO A 7 0.37 -0.50 -4.44
C PRO A 7 -0.71 0.59 -4.51
N GLY A 8 -0.34 1.87 -4.45
CA GLY A 8 -1.29 2.98 -4.54
C GLY A 8 -2.08 2.99 -5.85
N ILE A 9 -1.39 2.78 -6.97
CA ILE A 9 -2.00 2.68 -8.30
C ILE A 9 -2.87 1.41 -8.41
N ALA A 10 -2.40 0.28 -7.86
CA ALA A 10 -3.18 -0.95 -7.83
C ALA A 10 -4.48 -0.78 -7.04
N THR A 11 -4.43 -0.10 -5.89
CA THR A 11 -5.62 0.25 -5.10
C THR A 11 -6.58 1.12 -5.89
N LEU A 12 -6.12 2.20 -6.53
CA LEU A 12 -6.99 3.06 -7.37
C LEU A 12 -7.73 2.24 -8.43
N LYS A 13 -7.02 1.38 -9.17
CA LYS A 13 -7.61 0.51 -10.18
C LYS A 13 -8.61 -0.48 -9.58
N ALA A 14 -8.31 -1.06 -8.42
CA ALA A 14 -9.19 -2.01 -7.74
C ALA A 14 -10.50 -1.37 -7.26
N HIS A 15 -10.52 -0.05 -7.05
CA HIS A 15 -11.74 0.72 -6.75
C HIS A 15 -12.38 1.36 -8.00
N GLY A 16 -11.95 0.96 -9.22
CA GLY A 16 -12.52 1.43 -10.49
C GLY A 16 -11.99 2.76 -11.01
N TYR A 17 -10.95 3.34 -10.38
CA TYR A 17 -10.32 4.59 -10.83
C TYR A 17 -9.18 4.30 -11.82
N HIS A 18 -9.48 4.41 -13.10
CA HIS A 18 -8.52 4.24 -14.20
C HIS A 18 -7.89 5.59 -14.58
N LEU A 19 -6.85 5.99 -13.86
CA LEU A 19 -6.13 7.25 -14.09
C LEU A 19 -4.77 7.00 -14.78
N PRO A 20 -4.31 7.93 -15.64
CA PRO A 20 -2.97 7.84 -16.21
C PRO A 20 -1.92 7.96 -15.09
N VAL A 21 -0.97 7.02 -15.07
CA VAL A 21 0.03 6.91 -14.00
C VAL A 21 1.04 8.06 -14.04
N SER A 22 1.44 8.50 -15.25
CA SER A 22 2.48 9.53 -15.41
C SER A 22 2.12 10.86 -14.72
N PRO A 23 0.92 11.44 -14.91
CA PRO A 23 0.52 12.66 -14.17
C PRO A 23 0.53 12.50 -12.64
N LEU A 24 0.08 11.35 -12.11
CA LEU A 24 0.08 11.09 -10.67
C LEU A 24 1.50 11.07 -10.09
N ILE A 25 2.43 10.41 -10.79
CA ILE A 25 3.84 10.36 -10.38
C ILE A 25 4.48 11.74 -10.50
N SER A 26 4.24 12.46 -11.61
CA SER A 26 4.78 13.81 -11.80
C SER A 26 4.33 14.78 -10.71
N TRP A 27 3.05 14.71 -10.31
CA TRP A 27 2.53 15.57 -9.24
C TRP A 27 3.15 15.25 -7.88
N THR A 28 3.20 13.97 -7.50
CA THR A 28 3.84 13.57 -6.22
C THR A 28 5.33 13.92 -6.18
N ALA A 29 6.04 13.79 -7.29
CA ALA A 29 7.44 14.19 -7.41
C ALA A 29 7.62 15.72 -7.32
N LEU A 30 6.76 16.50 -7.97
CA LEU A 30 6.80 17.96 -7.89
C LEU A 30 6.54 18.45 -6.46
N VAL A 31 5.54 17.89 -5.78
CA VAL A 31 5.25 18.22 -4.38
C VAL A 31 6.42 17.85 -3.47
N ALA A 32 7.02 16.66 -3.65
CA ALA A 32 8.23 16.28 -2.91
C ALA A 32 9.39 17.25 -3.16
N LEU A 33 9.59 17.69 -4.40
CA LEU A 33 10.64 18.66 -4.76
C LEU A 33 10.44 20.00 -4.04
N ILE A 34 9.21 20.51 -4.03
CA ILE A 34 8.86 21.78 -3.36
C ILE A 34 9.02 21.65 -1.84
N LEU A 35 8.67 20.50 -1.27
CA LEU A 35 8.75 20.26 0.17
C LEU A 35 10.13 19.80 0.66
N ALA A 36 11.04 19.41 -0.23
CA ALA A 36 12.37 18.91 0.14
C ALA A 36 13.19 19.88 1.01
N PRO A 37 13.23 21.21 0.75
CA PRO A 37 13.93 22.17 1.63
C PRO A 37 13.38 22.23 3.06
N PHE A 38 12.12 21.81 3.24
CA PHE A 38 11.44 21.79 4.53
C PHE A 38 11.50 20.40 5.20
N GLY A 39 12.30 19.48 4.67
CA GLY A 39 12.41 18.10 5.15
C GLY A 39 11.33 17.15 4.62
N GLY A 40 10.43 17.61 3.76
CA GLY A 40 9.35 16.82 3.16
C GLY A 40 9.76 16.12 1.85
N PHE A 41 10.82 15.32 1.87
CA PHE A 41 11.37 14.69 0.66
C PHE A 41 10.66 13.38 0.24
N THR A 42 9.67 12.91 1.00
CA THR A 42 8.92 11.67 0.72
C THR A 42 7.43 11.92 0.54
N VAL A 43 7.00 12.09 -0.70
CA VAL A 43 5.57 12.21 -1.06
C VAL A 43 5.21 11.10 -2.03
N CYS A 44 4.18 10.32 -1.73
CA CYS A 44 3.76 9.19 -2.57
C CYS A 44 2.25 8.94 -2.46
N ILE A 45 1.74 8.03 -3.28
CA ILE A 45 0.33 7.62 -3.21
C ILE A 45 0.14 6.74 -1.97
N ALA A 46 -0.66 7.22 -1.02
CA ALA A 46 -0.96 6.50 0.22
C ALA A 46 -1.98 5.38 -0.02
N ALA A 47 -1.51 4.19 -0.42
CA ALA A 47 -2.36 3.07 -0.83
C ALA A 47 -3.44 2.69 0.21
N ILE A 48 -3.08 2.69 1.49
CA ILE A 48 -3.98 2.30 2.60
C ILE A 48 -5.06 3.35 2.81
N THR A 49 -4.65 4.60 3.06
CA THR A 49 -5.58 5.72 3.23
C THR A 49 -6.47 5.90 2.01
N ALA A 50 -5.92 5.69 0.81
CA ALA A 50 -6.68 5.76 -0.43
C ALA A 50 -7.76 4.66 -0.49
N ALA A 51 -7.46 3.41 -0.10
CA ALA A 51 -8.46 2.35 -0.05
C ALA A 51 -9.63 2.71 0.86
N ILE A 52 -9.33 3.26 2.06
CA ILE A 52 -10.35 3.72 3.02
C ILE A 52 -11.19 4.85 2.41
N CYS A 53 -10.53 5.86 1.82
CA CYS A 53 -11.22 7.01 1.24
C CYS A 53 -12.05 6.66 0.00
N MET A 54 -11.83 5.50 -0.63
CA MET A 54 -12.55 5.03 -1.80
C MET A 54 -13.62 3.97 -1.49
N GLY A 55 -13.81 3.63 -0.21
CA GLY A 55 -14.85 2.70 0.26
C GLY A 55 -16.26 3.13 -0.16
N GLU A 56 -17.17 2.16 -0.24
CA GLU A 56 -18.56 2.41 -0.65
C GLU A 56 -19.35 3.19 0.40
N GLU A 57 -18.95 3.02 1.66
CA GLU A 57 -19.43 3.72 2.84
C GLU A 57 -19.12 5.22 2.87
N VAL A 58 -18.14 5.69 2.08
CA VAL A 58 -17.74 7.11 2.07
C VAL A 58 -18.79 7.98 1.39
N HIS A 59 -19.25 7.57 0.20
CA HIS A 59 -20.26 8.30 -0.55
C HIS A 59 -20.84 7.40 -1.68
N PRO A 60 -22.16 7.43 -1.95
CA PRO A 60 -22.77 6.65 -3.03
C PRO A 60 -22.19 6.95 -4.41
N ASP A 61 -22.00 8.23 -4.74
CA ASP A 61 -21.31 8.68 -5.96
C ASP A 61 -19.78 8.58 -5.81
N PRO A 62 -19.08 7.73 -6.60
CA PRO A 62 -17.63 7.59 -6.57
C PRO A 62 -16.89 8.91 -6.84
N LYS A 63 -17.45 9.79 -7.69
CA LYS A 63 -16.80 11.06 -8.04
C LYS A 63 -16.72 12.06 -6.88
N LYS A 64 -17.47 11.82 -5.80
CA LYS A 64 -17.48 12.67 -4.60
C LYS A 64 -16.67 12.10 -3.44
N ARG A 65 -16.17 10.87 -3.55
CA ARG A 65 -15.40 10.19 -2.48
C ARG A 65 -14.08 10.89 -2.15
N TYR A 66 -13.55 11.71 -3.07
CA TYR A 66 -12.33 12.52 -2.82
C TYR A 66 -12.45 13.47 -1.62
N MET A 67 -13.67 13.84 -1.21
CA MET A 67 -13.91 14.62 0.01
C MET A 67 -13.29 13.97 1.25
N ALA A 68 -13.33 12.64 1.36
CA ALA A 68 -12.70 11.92 2.46
C ALA A 68 -11.17 12.09 2.45
N ALA A 69 -10.55 12.07 1.27
CA ALA A 69 -9.11 12.31 1.12
C ALA A 69 -8.74 13.76 1.47
N VAL A 70 -9.57 14.73 1.09
CA VAL A 70 -9.38 16.15 1.45
C VAL A 70 -9.48 16.34 2.96
N ALA A 71 -10.52 15.78 3.59
CA ALA A 71 -10.69 15.84 5.05
C ALA A 71 -9.52 15.17 5.77
N ALA A 72 -9.12 13.96 5.35
CA ALA A 72 -7.96 13.25 5.89
C ALA A 72 -6.68 14.08 5.75
N GLY A 73 -6.45 14.71 4.59
CA GLY A 73 -5.33 15.63 4.39
C GLY A 73 -5.34 16.81 5.36
N GLY A 74 -6.50 17.43 5.58
CA GLY A 74 -6.66 18.49 6.57
C GLY A 74 -6.31 18.03 7.99
N PHE A 75 -6.83 16.87 8.42
CA PHE A 75 -6.49 16.29 9.72
C PHE A 75 -5.01 15.89 9.84
N TYR A 76 -4.39 15.40 8.76
CA TYR A 76 -2.96 15.11 8.76
C TYR A 76 -2.10 16.36 8.86
N LEU A 77 -2.49 17.47 8.22
CA LEU A 77 -1.81 18.76 8.39
C LEU A 77 -1.94 19.25 9.83
N LEU A 78 -3.14 19.20 10.41
CA LEU A 78 -3.36 19.54 11.82
C LEU A 78 -2.51 18.66 12.75
N ALA A 79 -2.51 17.34 12.55
CA ALA A 79 -1.65 16.41 13.29
C ALA A 79 -0.16 16.73 13.12
N GLY A 80 0.26 17.12 11.91
CA GLY A 80 1.62 17.53 11.58
C GLY A 80 2.09 18.75 12.36
N LEU A 81 1.20 19.72 12.65
CA LEU A 81 1.50 20.86 13.52
C LEU A 81 1.87 20.41 14.94
N PHE A 82 1.31 19.30 15.40
CA PHE A 82 1.63 18.68 16.69
C PHE A 82 2.69 17.57 16.59
N GLY A 83 3.45 17.50 15.49
CA GLY A 83 4.39 16.41 15.22
C GLY A 83 5.43 16.18 16.34
N GLY A 84 5.96 17.26 16.93
CA GLY A 84 6.87 17.16 18.07
C GLY A 84 6.21 16.53 19.31
N SER A 85 4.98 16.95 19.63
CA SER A 85 4.18 16.39 20.72
C SER A 85 3.82 14.93 20.49
N MET A 86 3.48 14.56 19.24
CA MET A 86 3.25 13.17 18.86
C MET A 86 4.52 12.32 19.05
N GLY A 87 5.69 12.86 18.66
CA GLY A 87 6.98 12.21 18.90
C GLY A 87 7.21 11.91 20.39
N MET A 88 6.99 12.90 21.26
CA MET A 88 7.10 12.71 22.71
C MET A 88 6.13 11.65 23.23
N LEU A 89 4.87 11.68 22.77
CA LEU A 89 3.87 10.68 23.16
C LEU A 89 4.33 9.27 22.79
N PHE A 90 4.78 9.04 21.55
CA PHE A 90 5.26 7.73 21.13
C PHE A 90 6.48 7.27 21.92
N THR A 91 7.40 8.16 22.32
CA THR A 91 8.53 7.78 23.18
C THR A 91 8.13 7.45 24.62
N ALA A 92 6.97 7.93 25.08
CA ALA A 92 6.43 7.63 26.41
C ALA A 92 5.65 6.30 26.46
N LEU A 93 5.23 5.76 25.31
CA LEU A 93 4.47 4.51 25.24
C LEU A 93 5.41 3.28 25.22
N PRO A 94 5.02 2.16 25.86
CA PRO A 94 5.74 0.91 25.70
C PRO A 94 5.75 0.45 24.24
N THR A 95 6.91 0.03 23.73
CA THR A 95 7.06 -0.49 22.35
C THR A 95 6.03 -1.57 21.97
N PRO A 96 5.66 -2.53 22.85
CA PRO A 96 4.63 -3.52 22.53
C PRO A 96 3.26 -2.91 22.20
N LEU A 97 2.89 -1.79 22.84
CA LEU A 97 1.63 -1.11 22.60
C LEU A 97 1.62 -0.43 21.22
N ILE A 98 2.74 0.20 20.84
CA ILE A 98 2.92 0.82 19.53
C ILE A 98 2.75 -0.24 18.43
N HIS A 99 3.43 -1.39 18.57
CA HIS A 99 3.33 -2.49 17.61
C HIS A 99 1.91 -3.06 17.52
N THR A 100 1.22 -3.21 18.67
CA THR A 100 -0.15 -3.72 18.70
C THR A 100 -1.12 -2.79 17.98
N ILE A 101 -1.07 -1.49 18.26
CA ILE A 101 -1.94 -0.50 17.61
C ILE A 101 -1.64 -0.43 16.11
N ALA A 102 -0.36 -0.42 15.73
CA ALA A 102 0.04 -0.45 14.32
C ALA A 102 -0.48 -1.70 13.61
N GLY A 103 -0.35 -2.88 14.23
CA GLY A 103 -0.87 -4.14 13.69
C GLY A 103 -2.39 -4.13 13.51
N LEU A 104 -3.13 -3.70 14.53
CA LEU A 104 -4.59 -3.58 14.49
C LEU A 104 -5.06 -2.63 13.38
N ALA A 105 -4.39 -1.49 13.21
CA ALA A 105 -4.69 -0.54 12.14
C ALA A 105 -4.48 -1.13 10.73
N LEU A 106 -3.59 -2.12 10.59
CA LEU A 106 -3.30 -2.78 9.31
C LEU A 106 -4.20 -3.99 9.01
N LEU A 107 -4.92 -4.55 9.99
CA LEU A 107 -5.71 -5.77 9.82
C LEU A 107 -6.73 -5.69 8.67
N GLY A 108 -7.51 -4.59 8.61
CA GLY A 108 -8.51 -4.41 7.56
C GLY A 108 -7.89 -4.35 6.16
N THR A 109 -6.76 -3.65 6.05
CA THR A 109 -6.01 -3.53 4.78
C THR A 109 -5.44 -4.87 4.34
N ILE A 110 -4.84 -5.63 5.27
CA ILE A 110 -4.29 -6.97 5.01
C ILE A 110 -5.41 -7.90 4.55
N SER A 111 -6.54 -7.92 5.27
CA SER A 111 -7.72 -8.72 4.93
C SER A 111 -8.23 -8.42 3.51
N GLY A 112 -8.48 -7.15 3.20
CA GLY A 112 -8.98 -6.75 1.88
C GLY A 112 -7.97 -6.97 0.74
N SER A 113 -6.67 -6.85 1.01
CA SER A 113 -5.62 -7.13 0.02
C SER A 113 -5.47 -8.62 -0.24
N LEU A 114 -5.51 -9.45 0.81
CA LEU A 114 -5.43 -10.89 0.71
C LEU A 114 -6.66 -11.48 0.02
N HIS A 115 -7.86 -11.00 0.38
CA HIS A 115 -9.11 -11.40 -0.29
C HIS A 115 -9.02 -11.16 -1.81
N ARG A 116 -8.59 -9.96 -2.23
CA ARG A 116 -8.41 -9.65 -3.65
C ARG A 116 -7.33 -10.50 -4.32
N ALA A 117 -6.19 -10.71 -3.65
CA ALA A 117 -5.08 -11.49 -4.19
C ALA A 117 -5.41 -12.97 -4.40
N LEU A 118 -6.29 -13.54 -3.55
CA LEU A 118 -6.67 -14.96 -3.60
C LEU A 118 -7.94 -15.22 -4.43
N ASN A 119 -8.64 -14.16 -4.87
CA ASN A 119 -9.93 -14.27 -5.56
C ASN A 119 -9.81 -14.98 -6.92
N GLU A 120 -8.74 -14.68 -7.67
CA GLU A 120 -8.50 -15.29 -8.98
C GLU A 120 -7.86 -16.68 -8.84
N GLU A 121 -8.63 -17.73 -9.12
CA GLU A 121 -8.20 -19.14 -8.99
C GLU A 121 -6.96 -19.46 -9.81
N ARG A 122 -6.76 -18.81 -10.97
CA ARG A 122 -5.56 -19.04 -11.79
C ARG A 122 -4.28 -18.48 -11.20
N GLN A 123 -4.38 -17.52 -10.28
CA GLN A 123 -3.23 -16.81 -9.71
C GLN A 123 -3.04 -17.08 -8.22
N ARG A 124 -4.00 -17.77 -7.59
CA ARG A 124 -4.05 -18.03 -6.14
C ARG A 124 -2.75 -18.63 -5.59
N ASP A 125 -2.22 -19.68 -6.22
CA ASP A 125 -1.00 -20.34 -5.75
C ASP A 125 0.21 -19.38 -5.77
N ALA A 126 0.35 -18.60 -6.83
CA ALA A 126 1.40 -17.59 -6.95
C ALA A 126 1.25 -16.48 -5.89
N ALA A 127 0.02 -16.04 -5.62
CA ALA A 127 -0.27 -15.06 -4.58
C ALA A 127 0.09 -15.58 -3.18
N ILE A 128 -0.23 -16.84 -2.87
CA ILE A 128 0.14 -17.49 -1.60
C ILE A 128 1.66 -17.57 -1.46
N VAL A 129 2.37 -18.03 -2.49
CA VAL A 129 3.84 -18.10 -2.45
C VAL A 129 4.46 -16.71 -2.24
N THR A 130 3.96 -15.69 -2.96
CA THR A 130 4.39 -14.30 -2.79
C THR A 130 4.24 -13.84 -1.34
N PHE A 131 3.06 -14.11 -0.75
CA PHE A 131 2.73 -13.70 0.60
C PHE A 131 3.61 -14.42 1.63
N LEU A 132 3.75 -15.74 1.54
CA LEU A 132 4.53 -16.54 2.50
C LEU A 132 6.01 -16.16 2.49
N ILE A 133 6.61 -15.98 1.31
CA ILE A 133 8.01 -15.54 1.19
C ILE A 133 8.16 -14.14 1.79
N THR A 134 7.24 -13.20 1.49
CA THR A 134 7.28 -11.84 2.03
C THR A 134 7.16 -11.85 3.56
N ALA A 135 6.21 -12.62 4.09
CA ALA A 135 5.91 -12.72 5.53
C ALA A 135 7.01 -13.43 6.34
N SER A 136 7.83 -14.27 5.69
CA SER A 136 8.91 -15.01 6.35
C SER A 136 10.00 -14.13 7.00
N GLY A 137 10.13 -12.87 6.58
CA GLY A 137 11.23 -11.99 6.99
C GLY A 137 12.60 -12.39 6.45
N LEU A 138 12.68 -13.33 5.51
CA LEU A 138 13.95 -13.79 4.92
C LEU A 138 14.75 -12.65 4.28
N SER A 139 16.07 -12.69 4.41
CA SER A 139 16.99 -11.80 3.70
C SER A 139 18.05 -12.65 3.01
N LEU A 140 18.11 -12.58 1.69
CA LEU A 140 19.09 -13.30 0.86
C LEU A 140 19.90 -12.29 0.08
N LEU A 141 21.22 -12.48 0.07
CA LEU A 141 22.17 -11.61 -0.66
C LEU A 141 22.05 -10.12 -0.27
N GLY A 142 21.68 -9.83 0.98
CA GLY A 142 21.47 -8.46 1.47
C GLY A 142 20.16 -7.82 1.01
N VAL A 143 19.28 -8.56 0.31
CA VAL A 143 17.98 -8.09 -0.15
C VAL A 143 16.86 -8.72 0.66
N GLY A 144 15.96 -7.89 1.17
CA GLY A 144 14.86 -8.32 2.06
C GLY A 144 13.74 -9.10 1.36
N SER A 145 12.89 -9.71 2.19
CA SER A 145 11.85 -10.67 1.78
C SER A 145 10.83 -10.13 0.79
N ALA A 146 10.51 -8.83 0.82
CA ALA A 146 9.54 -8.23 -0.09
C ALA A 146 9.95 -8.37 -1.56
N PHE A 147 11.23 -8.24 -1.86
CA PHE A 147 11.75 -8.45 -3.22
C PHE A 147 11.67 -9.93 -3.61
N TRP A 148 12.17 -10.81 -2.73
CA TRP A 148 12.17 -12.25 -2.98
C TRP A 148 10.77 -12.83 -3.07
N GLY A 149 9.80 -12.26 -2.35
CA GLY A 149 8.39 -12.61 -2.45
C GLY A 149 7.83 -12.34 -3.83
N LEU A 150 8.13 -11.16 -4.39
CA LEU A 150 7.74 -10.84 -5.76
C LEU A 150 8.41 -11.78 -6.78
N VAL A 151 9.70 -12.07 -6.61
CA VAL A 151 10.45 -12.99 -7.49
C VAL A 151 9.87 -14.40 -7.44
N GLY A 152 9.71 -14.97 -6.24
CA GLY A 152 9.15 -16.31 -6.06
C GLY A 152 7.72 -16.41 -6.57
N GLY A 153 6.90 -15.40 -6.28
CA GLY A 153 5.55 -15.25 -6.83
C GLY A 153 5.49 -15.26 -8.35
N ALA A 154 6.35 -14.45 -8.99
CA ALA A 154 6.43 -14.36 -10.44
C ALA A 154 6.87 -15.70 -11.05
N ILE A 155 7.89 -16.35 -10.49
CA ILE A 155 8.36 -17.67 -10.93
C ILE A 155 7.22 -18.69 -10.84
N THR A 156 6.53 -18.77 -9.69
CA THR A 156 5.37 -19.66 -9.52
C THR A 156 4.27 -19.36 -10.52
N HIS A 157 3.96 -18.07 -10.76
CA HIS A 157 2.96 -17.65 -11.74
C HIS A 157 3.31 -18.15 -13.15
N PHE A 158 4.55 -17.97 -13.59
CA PHE A 158 4.99 -18.38 -14.93
C PHE A 158 5.02 -19.91 -15.09
N ILE A 159 5.52 -20.65 -14.10
CA ILE A 159 5.57 -22.12 -14.13
C ILE A 159 4.16 -22.70 -14.24
N LEU A 160 3.24 -22.26 -13.39
CA LEU A 160 1.87 -22.77 -13.37
C LEU A 160 1.09 -22.38 -14.63
N ARG A 161 1.32 -21.17 -15.15
CA ARG A 161 0.71 -20.72 -16.41
C ARG A 161 1.19 -21.57 -17.58
N TYR A 162 2.48 -21.85 -17.66
CA TYR A 162 3.07 -22.66 -18.74
C TYR A 162 2.62 -24.13 -18.67
N SER A 163 2.53 -24.71 -17.47
CA SER A 163 2.03 -26.07 -17.27
C SER A 163 0.57 -26.23 -17.73
N ARG A 164 -0.30 -25.27 -17.38
CA ARG A 164 -1.71 -25.27 -17.80
C ARG A 164 -1.88 -25.08 -19.32
N GLN A 165 -1.00 -24.32 -19.97
CA GLN A 165 -1.01 -24.17 -21.43
C GLN A 165 -0.60 -25.43 -22.18
N LYS A 166 0.24 -26.29 -21.59
CA LYS A 166 0.61 -27.58 -22.19
C LYS A 166 -0.45 -28.67 -22.01
N ALA A 167 -1.33 -28.52 -21.02
CA ALA A 167 -2.37 -29.49 -20.69
C ALA A 167 -3.71 -29.22 -21.43
N ALA A 168 -3.82 -28.10 -22.14
CA ALA A 168 -4.98 -27.70 -22.94
C ALA A 168 -4.66 -27.86 -24.44
#